data_AF-A0A4R2DQU5-F1
#
_entry.id   AF-A0A4R2DQU5-F1
#
_cell.length_a   1.000
_cell.length_b   1.000
_cell.length_c   1.000
_cell.angle_alpha   90.00
_cell.angle_beta   90.00
_cell.angle_gamma   90.00
#
_symmetry.space_group_name_H-M   'P 1'
#
loop_
_entity.id
_entity.type
_entity.pdbx_description
1 polymer ?
#
loop_
_entity_poly.entity_id
_entity_poly.type
_entity_poly.pdbx_seq_one_letter_code
_entity_poly.pdbx_strand_id
1 'polypeptide(L)' 'MTDDTDLGGDPACWLDRVCPKCGLFLDDRDAPCPRCGHEWDNSPAT' A
#
# COMPACT_ATOMS: atom_id res chain seq x y z
N MET A 1 5.07 32.40 -12.92
CA MET A 1 4.07 31.41 -13.36
C MET A 1 4.31 30.18 -12.50
N THR A 2 3.47 30.00 -11.49
CA THR A 2 3.55 28.89 -10.54
C THR A 2 2.96 27.68 -11.24
N ASP A 3 3.83 26.77 -11.68
CA ASP A 3 3.40 25.49 -12.24
C ASP A 3 3.24 24.52 -11.08
N ASP A 4 2.00 24.46 -10.60
CA ASP A 4 1.46 23.48 -9.67
C ASP A 4 1.46 22.10 -10.34
N THR A 5 2.64 21.54 -10.58
CA THR A 5 2.76 20.14 -10.99
C THR A 5 3.00 19.29 -9.74
N ASP A 6 2.05 19.35 -8.81
CA ASP A 6 1.79 18.28 -7.85
C ASP A 6 0.85 17.26 -8.51
N LEU A 7 1.17 16.84 -9.74
CA LEU A 7 0.54 15.68 -10.35
C LEU A 7 1.10 14.43 -9.68
N GLY A 8 0.61 14.14 -8.47
CA GLY A 8 0.69 12.80 -7.90
C GLY A 8 0.18 11.79 -8.94
N GLY A 9 1.04 10.84 -9.30
CA GLY A 9 0.78 9.86 -10.35
C GLY A 9 -0.41 8.94 -10.05
N ASP A 10 -0.90 8.27 -11.09
CA ASP A 10 -1.95 7.23 -10.98
C ASP A 10 -1.55 6.18 -9.93
N PRO A 11 -2.44 5.80 -9.00
CA PRO A 11 -2.17 4.75 -8.03
C PRO A 11 -2.09 3.43 -8.80
N ALA A 12 -0.88 3.10 -9.24
CA ALA A 12 -0.66 1.91 -10.00
C ALA A 12 -1.13 0.71 -9.18
N CYS A 13 -1.93 -0.18 -9.77
CA CYS A 13 -2.66 -1.23 -9.06
C CYS A 13 -1.80 -2.20 -8.23
N TRP A 14 -0.47 -2.13 -8.35
CA TRP A 14 0.51 -2.88 -7.57
C TRP A 14 0.92 -2.19 -6.25
N LEU A 15 0.66 -0.89 -6.10
CA LEU A 15 0.99 -0.13 -4.88
C LEU A 15 0.18 -0.60 -3.68
N ASP A 16 -1.05 -1.06 -3.91
CA ASP A 16 -1.93 -1.66 -2.89
C ASP A 16 -1.41 -3.03 -2.38
N ARG A 17 -0.42 -3.62 -3.08
CA ARG A 17 0.31 -4.83 -2.63
C ARG A 17 1.62 -4.51 -1.93
N VAL A 18 1.94 -3.24 -1.72
CA VAL A 18 3.15 -2.83 -0.99
C VAL A 18 2.77 -2.51 0.45
N CYS A 19 3.50 -3.09 1.40
CA CYS A 19 3.29 -2.79 2.81
C CYS A 19 3.54 -1.29 3.07
N PRO A 20 2.56 -0.53 3.60
CA PRO A 20 2.71 0.91 3.81
C PRO A 20 3.70 1.27 4.93
N LYS A 21 4.04 0.30 5.80
CA LYS A 21 4.98 0.50 6.90
C LYS A 21 6.44 0.32 6.51
N CYS A 22 6.75 -0.66 5.66
CA CYS A 22 8.13 -1.06 5.37
C CYS A 22 8.48 -1.12 3.88
N GLY A 23 7.51 -0.93 2.98
CA GLY A 23 7.72 -0.94 1.53
C GLY A 23 7.94 -2.34 0.94
N LEU A 24 7.70 -3.42 1.69
CA LEU A 24 7.82 -4.78 1.17
C LEU A 24 6.69 -5.06 0.18
N PHE A 25 7.01 -5.60 -0.99
CA PHE A 25 6.01 -6.14 -1.91
C PHE A 25 5.45 -7.47 -1.38
N LEU A 26 4.14 -7.60 -1.37
CA LEU A 26 3.41 -8.71 -0.78
C LEU A 26 2.73 -9.49 -1.89
N ASP A 27 2.91 -10.79 -1.87
CA ASP A 27 2.18 -11.69 -2.76
C ASP A 27 0.77 -11.96 -2.22
N ASP A 28 0.65 -12.02 -0.88
CA ASP A 28 -0.57 -12.40 -0.16
C ASP A 28 -0.92 -11.32 0.89
N ARG A 29 -2.16 -10.82 0.84
CA ARG A 29 -2.66 -9.71 1.70
C ARG A 29 -3.47 -10.20 2.90
N ASP A 30 -3.64 -11.51 3.05
CA ASP A 30 -4.46 -12.09 4.13
C ASP A 30 -3.63 -12.45 5.37
N ALA A 31 -2.30 -12.39 5.29
CA ALA A 31 -1.39 -12.65 6.40
C ALA A 31 -0.69 -11.36 6.87
N PRO A 32 -0.25 -11.21 8.12
CA PRO A 32 0.55 -10.05 8.53
C PRO A 32 1.87 -9.96 7.75
N CYS A 33 2.41 -8.75 7.56
CA CYS A 33 3.64 -8.52 6.82
C CYS A 33 4.82 -9.31 7.44
N PRO A 34 5.48 -10.23 6.70
CA PRO A 34 6.54 -11.06 7.27
C PRO A 34 7.82 -10.28 7.62
N ARG A 35 7.98 -9.05 7.11
CA ARG A 35 9.17 -8.22 7.38
C ARG A 35 9.03 -7.33 8.61
N CYS A 36 7.83 -6.81 8.89
CA CYS A 36 7.63 -5.84 9.97
C CYS A 36 6.49 -6.18 10.94
N GLY A 37 5.71 -7.22 10.64
CA GLY A 37 4.57 -7.66 11.46
C GLY A 37 3.30 -6.82 11.29
N HIS A 38 3.24 -5.88 10.33
CA HIS A 38 2.04 -5.08 10.11
C HIS A 38 0.85 -5.94 9.69
N GLU A 39 -0.22 -5.89 10.47
CA GLU A 39 -1.53 -6.43 10.13
C GLU A 39 -2.28 -5.48 9.18
N TRP A 40 -2.87 -6.02 8.11
CA TRP A 40 -3.83 -5.27 7.30
C TRP A 40 -5.20 -5.45 7.93
N ASP A 41 -5.94 -4.37 8.13
CA ASP A 41 -7.36 -4.44 8.45
C ASP A 41 -8.11 -4.88 7.17
N ASN A 42 -8.03 -6.17 6.84
CA ASN A 42 -8.84 -6.80 5.81
C ASN A 42 -10.14 -7.33 6.43
N SER A 43 -10.76 -6.52 7.28
CA SER A 43 -12.09 -6.82 7.79
C SER A 43 -13.08 -6.41 6.69
N PRO A 44 -13.81 -7.34 6.02
CA PRO A 44 -15.04 -6.92 5.39
C PRO A 44 -15.93 -6.43 6.53
N ALA A 45 -16.19 -5.13 6.60
CA ALA A 45 -17.22 -4.61 7.47
C ALA A 45 -18.49 -5.44 7.21
N THR A 46 -18.90 -6.18 8.23
CA THR A 46 -20.04 -7.12 8.20
C THR A 46 -21.33 -6.44 7.78
#